data_AF-A0A0P7UKA7-F1
#
_entry.id   AF-A0A0P7UKA7-F1
#
_cell.length_a   1.000
_cell.length_b   1.000
_cell.length_c   1.000
_cell.angle_alpha   90.00
_cell.angle_beta   90.00
_cell.angle_gamma   90.00
#
_symmetry.space_group_name_H-M   'P 1'
#
loop_
_entity.id
_entity.type
_entity.pdbx_description
1 polymer ?
#
loop_
_entity_poly.entity_id
_entity_poly.type
_entity_poly.pdbx_seq_one_letter_code
_entity_poly.pdbx_strand_id
1 'polypeptide(L)'
;MGGVLCPAPGCGAGLLPENGQRRVQCDHSSGLGCGFVFCRECKQGFHEGPCQTRPVSEAGAAHQHDYVVDEEAARRARWEQASQETIDETTRGCMHMVCPIAQCRFEWCWLCRVEWNRECMGSHWFG
;
A
#
# COMPACT_ATOMS: atom_id res chain seq x y z
N MET A 1 25.50 12.71 -3.75
CA MET A 1 24.74 13.67 -4.59
C MET A 1 23.29 13.60 -4.14
N GLY A 2 22.73 14.68 -3.60
CA GLY A 2 21.33 14.72 -3.16
C GLY A 2 20.65 15.93 -3.76
N GLY A 3 19.58 15.71 -4.53
CA GLY A 3 18.77 16.78 -5.12
C GLY A 3 17.87 17.46 -4.10
N VAL A 4 17.25 18.56 -4.50
CA VAL A 4 16.28 19.32 -3.70
C VAL A 4 15.10 19.75 -4.56
N LEU A 5 13.91 19.74 -3.99
CA LEU A 5 12.71 20.26 -4.64
C LEU A 5 12.56 21.76 -4.37
N CYS A 6 12.10 22.51 -5.37
CA CYS A 6 11.71 23.89 -5.20
C CYS A 6 10.51 24.00 -4.23
N PRO A 7 10.61 24.80 -3.15
CA PRO A 7 9.54 24.94 -2.17
C PRO A 7 8.45 25.95 -2.58
N ALA A 8 8.61 26.62 -3.73
CA ALA A 8 7.62 27.59 -4.19
C ALA A 8 6.28 26.90 -4.49
N PRO A 9 5.15 27.43 -3.97
CA PRO A 9 3.82 26.89 -4.26
C PRO A 9 3.58 26.75 -5.76
N GLY A 10 3.20 25.54 -6.21
CA GLY A 10 2.92 25.26 -7.61
C GLY A 10 4.13 25.00 -8.52
N CYS A 11 5.36 25.00 -8.00
CA CYS A 11 6.56 24.68 -8.80
C CYS A 11 7.02 23.22 -8.60
N GLY A 12 7.66 22.92 -7.47
CA GLY A 12 8.17 21.57 -7.18
C GLY A 12 9.29 21.07 -8.11
N ALA A 13 9.95 21.94 -8.87
CA ALA A 13 11.04 21.55 -9.77
C ALA A 13 12.19 20.85 -9.01
N GLY A 14 12.68 19.73 -9.56
CA GLY A 14 13.83 19.00 -9.04
C GLY A 14 15.15 19.64 -9.46
N LEU A 15 15.96 20.06 -8.50
CA LEU A 15 17.23 20.75 -8.70
C LEU A 15 18.39 19.90 -8.17
N LEU A 16 19.51 19.90 -8.90
CA LEU A 16 20.75 19.25 -8.52
C LEU A 16 21.85 20.30 -8.26
N PRO A 17 21.79 21.03 -7.11
CA PRO A 17 22.80 22.01 -6.77
C PRO A 17 24.15 21.34 -6.45
N GLU A 18 25.24 22.09 -6.61
CA GLU A 18 26.58 21.63 -6.25
C GLU A 18 26.66 21.30 -4.74
N ASN A 19 27.60 20.42 -4.38
CA ASN A 19 27.78 20.01 -3.00
C ASN A 19 28.19 21.21 -2.13
N GLY A 20 27.50 21.40 -1.00
CA GLY A 20 27.79 22.50 -0.05
C GLY A 20 27.16 23.85 -0.42
N GLN A 21 26.53 23.99 -1.59
CA GLN A 21 25.88 25.24 -1.96
C GLN A 21 24.54 25.44 -1.21
N ARG A 22 24.50 26.44 -0.32
CA ARG A 22 23.29 26.80 0.44
C ARG A 22 22.29 27.65 -0.35
N ARG A 23 22.76 28.46 -1.30
CA ARG A 23 21.93 29.28 -2.19
C ARG A 23 21.51 28.45 -3.39
N VAL A 24 20.22 28.15 -3.52
CA VAL A 24 19.68 27.39 -4.65
C VAL A 24 18.73 28.29 -5.43
N GLN A 25 18.91 28.34 -6.75
CA GLN A 25 18.04 29.08 -7.65
C GLN A 25 17.24 28.10 -8.52
N CYS A 26 15.92 28.30 -8.55
CA CYS A 26 15.04 27.51 -9.39
C CYS A 26 14.98 28.11 -10.79
N ASP A 27 16.00 27.84 -11.61
CA ASP A 27 16.14 28.44 -12.93
C ASP A 27 15.03 28.03 -13.90
N HIS A 28 14.60 28.98 -14.74
CA HIS A 28 13.67 28.75 -15.84
C HIS A 28 14.28 27.96 -17.01
N SER A 29 15.53 27.50 -16.89
CA SER A 29 16.32 26.93 -17.99
C SER A 29 15.67 25.72 -18.67
N SER A 30 14.70 25.07 -18.03
CA SER A 30 13.93 23.94 -18.56
C SER A 30 12.43 24.26 -18.76
N GLY A 31 11.99 25.51 -18.61
CA GLY A 31 10.58 25.90 -18.60
C GLY A 31 9.78 25.44 -17.37
N LEU A 32 10.44 24.77 -16.41
CA LEU A 32 9.85 24.17 -15.21
C LEU A 32 10.13 24.96 -13.93
N GLY A 33 11.14 25.85 -13.94
CA GLY A 33 11.49 26.66 -12.79
C GLY A 33 10.62 27.91 -12.62
N CYS A 34 10.63 28.49 -11.43
CA CYS A 34 9.84 29.68 -11.07
C CYS A 34 10.71 30.91 -10.73
N GLY A 35 12.03 30.81 -10.84
CA GLY A 35 12.97 31.88 -10.48
C GLY A 35 13.21 32.04 -8.98
N PHE A 36 12.53 31.27 -8.12
CA PHE A 36 12.67 31.41 -6.67
C PHE A 36 14.08 31.05 -6.20
N VAL A 37 14.64 31.90 -5.35
CA VAL A 37 15.96 31.72 -4.74
C VAL A 37 15.79 31.40 -3.25
N PHE A 38 16.24 30.22 -2.85
CA PHE A 38 15.96 29.68 -1.52
C PHE A 38 17.19 29.06 -0.86
N CYS A 39 17.11 28.91 0.47
CA CYS A 39 18.12 28.23 1.26
C CYS A 39 17.90 26.71 1.18
N ARG A 40 18.95 25.97 0.79
CA ARG A 40 18.96 24.50 0.73
C ARG A 40 18.54 23.84 2.04
N GLU A 41 18.90 24.43 3.18
CA GLU A 41 18.67 23.83 4.50
C GLU A 41 17.21 24.02 4.94
N CYS A 42 16.80 25.27 5.21
CA CYS A 42 15.49 25.58 5.79
C CYS A 42 14.34 25.68 4.77
N LYS A 43 14.63 25.60 3.46
CA LYS A 43 13.65 25.73 2.36
C LYS A 43 12.89 27.07 2.33
N GLN A 44 13.38 28.09 3.03
CA GLN A 44 12.86 29.46 2.99
C GLN A 44 13.61 30.30 1.95
N GLY A 45 13.17 31.54 1.72
CA GLY A 45 13.92 32.51 0.91
C GLY A 45 15.39 32.59 1.34
N PHE A 46 16.30 32.72 0.37
CA PHE A 46 17.72 32.69 0.66
C PHE A 46 18.11 33.83 1.62
N HIS A 47 19.01 33.53 2.55
CA HIS A 47 19.50 34.47 3.55
C HIS A 47 20.98 34.22 3.84
N GLU A 48 21.66 35.27 4.27
CA GLU A 48 23.03 35.19 4.79
C GLU A 48 23.02 34.79 6.27
N GLY A 49 24.09 34.17 6.76
CA GLY A 49 24.16 33.66 8.13
C GLY A 49 23.40 32.34 8.38
N PRO A 50 23.31 31.91 9.66
CA PRO A 50 22.66 30.66 10.05
C PRO A 50 21.15 30.72 9.82
N CYS A 51 20.52 29.57 9.56
CA CYS A 51 19.06 29.51 9.47
C CYS A 51 18.49 29.91 10.83
N GLN A 52 17.52 30.84 10.83
CA GLN A 52 16.77 31.14 12.04
C GLN A 52 16.15 29.83 12.50
N THR A 53 16.54 29.40 13.70
CA THR A 53 15.89 28.32 14.43
C THR A 53 14.47 28.76 14.75
N ARG A 54 13.56 28.63 13.77
CA ARG A 54 12.27 28.10 14.14
C ARG A 54 12.58 26.74 14.76
N PRO A 55 12.02 26.38 15.93
CA PRO A 55 11.99 24.97 16.27
C PRO A 55 11.51 24.31 14.99
N VAL A 56 12.32 23.40 14.47
CA VAL A 56 11.87 22.46 13.48
C VAL A 56 10.58 21.95 14.12
N SER A 57 9.42 22.35 13.60
CA SER A 57 8.27 21.45 13.70
C SER A 57 8.88 20.20 13.10
N GLU A 58 9.26 19.26 13.97
CA GLU A 58 10.03 18.07 13.65
C GLU A 58 9.39 17.52 12.37
N ALA A 59 9.97 17.78 11.22
CA ALA A 59 9.37 17.39 9.94
C ALA A 59 10.47 17.01 8.96
N GLY A 60 11.72 16.95 9.45
CA GLY A 60 12.92 16.75 8.61
C GLY A 60 14.09 16.04 9.31
N ALA A 61 14.23 16.12 10.63
CA ALA A 61 14.84 15.04 11.39
C ALA A 61 13.67 14.14 11.75
N ALA A 62 13.69 12.86 11.34
CA ALA A 62 12.64 11.88 11.57
C ALA A 62 11.78 12.27 12.78
N HIS A 63 10.72 13.04 12.51
CA HIS A 63 9.64 13.07 13.44
C HIS A 63 9.19 11.65 13.28
N GLN A 64 9.51 10.85 14.29
CA GLN A 64 8.60 9.85 14.76
C GLN A 64 7.29 10.62 15.07
N HIS A 65 6.64 11.16 14.04
CA HIS A 65 5.22 11.22 13.92
C HIS A 65 4.86 9.76 14.14
N ASP A 66 4.66 9.42 15.41
CA ASP A 66 3.49 8.77 15.96
C ASP A 66 2.53 8.26 14.88
N TYR A 67 3.05 7.44 13.98
CA TYR A 67 2.26 6.67 13.04
C TYR A 67 1.66 5.56 13.87
N VAL A 68 0.63 5.94 14.64
CA VAL A 68 -0.09 5.05 15.52
C VAL A 68 -1.08 4.30 14.68
N VAL A 69 -0.81 3.03 14.52
CA VAL A 69 -1.73 2.08 13.92
C VAL A 69 -2.52 1.45 15.05
N ASP A 70 -3.85 1.53 14.98
CA ASP A 70 -4.71 0.72 15.82
C ASP A 70 -4.57 -0.75 15.41
N GLU A 71 -4.07 -1.59 16.33
CA GLU A 71 -3.76 -3.00 16.02
C GLU A 71 -5.00 -3.80 15.60
N GLU A 72 -6.17 -3.49 16.16
CA GLU A 72 -7.39 -4.22 15.88
C GLU A 72 -7.93 -3.88 14.48
N ALA A 73 -7.97 -2.60 14.14
CA ALA A 73 -8.33 -2.12 12.81
C ALA A 73 -7.36 -2.66 11.75
N ALA A 74 -6.06 -2.67 12.03
CA ALA A 74 -5.06 -3.23 11.12
C ALA A 74 -5.24 -4.73 10.91
N ARG A 75 -5.61 -5.50 11.94
CA ARG A 75 -5.90 -6.93 11.80
C ARG A 75 -7.13 -7.17 10.94
N ARG A 76 -8.23 -6.45 11.15
CA ARG A 76 -9.47 -6.60 10.36
C ARG A 76 -9.34 -6.11 8.92
N ALA A 77 -8.47 -5.14 8.67
CA ALA A 77 -8.21 -4.62 7.33
C ALA A 77 -7.29 -5.53 6.48
N ARG A 78 -6.89 -6.70 6.98
CA ARG A 78 -6.09 -7.67 6.21
C ARG A 78 -6.95 -8.32 5.14
N TRP A 79 -6.45 -8.29 3.91
CA TRP A 79 -7.10 -8.90 2.76
C TRP A 79 -7.34 -10.40 2.94
N GLU A 80 -6.40 -11.12 3.58
CA GLU A 80 -6.49 -12.57 3.79
C GLU A 80 -7.70 -12.97 4.64
N GLN A 81 -7.95 -12.24 5.74
CA GLN A 81 -9.05 -12.54 6.65
C GLN A 81 -10.41 -12.14 6.05
N ALA A 82 -10.49 -10.97 5.41
CA ALA A 82 -11.70 -10.52 4.73
C ALA A 82 -12.07 -11.42 3.53
N SER A 83 -11.07 -12.02 2.87
CA SER A 83 -11.29 -12.94 1.76
C SER A 83 -11.70 -14.33 2.22
N GLN A 84 -11.27 -14.78 3.41
CA GLN A 84 -11.60 -16.12 3.93
C GLN A 84 -13.10 -16.33 4.07
N GLU A 85 -13.81 -15.36 4.67
CA GLU A 85 -15.28 -15.43 4.81
C GLU A 85 -15.96 -15.50 3.44
N THR A 86 -15.48 -14.70 2.47
CA THR A 86 -16.00 -14.72 1.10
C THR A 86 -15.71 -16.06 0.42
N ILE A 87 -14.51 -16.63 0.60
CA ILE A 87 -14.13 -17.93 0.04
C ILE A 87 -15.02 -19.02 0.62
N ASP A 88 -15.24 -19.05 1.93
CA ASP A 88 -16.08 -20.04 2.60
C ASP A 88 -17.55 -19.93 2.14
N GLU A 89 -18.07 -18.72 1.92
CA GLU A 89 -19.45 -18.51 1.47
C GLU A 89 -19.66 -18.83 -0.03
N THR A 90 -18.66 -18.54 -0.86
CA THR A 90 -18.79 -18.59 -2.33
C THR A 90 -18.20 -19.87 -2.94
N THR A 91 -17.25 -20.51 -2.27
CA THR A 91 -16.60 -21.73 -2.73
C THR A 91 -17.36 -22.94 -2.19
N ARG A 92 -18.43 -23.31 -2.88
CA ARG A 92 -19.18 -24.53 -2.58
C ARG A 92 -18.47 -25.74 -3.20
N GLY A 93 -18.12 -26.71 -2.38
CA GLY A 93 -17.50 -27.96 -2.82
C GLY A 93 -18.50 -28.87 -3.52
N CYS A 94 -18.02 -29.75 -4.40
CA CYS A 94 -18.85 -30.81 -4.98
C CYS A 94 -19.14 -31.88 -3.92
N MET A 95 -20.41 -32.22 -3.73
CA MET A 95 -20.85 -33.27 -2.80
C MET A 95 -20.83 -34.67 -3.44
N HIS A 96 -20.56 -34.77 -4.75
CA HIS A 96 -20.39 -36.03 -5.47
C HIS A 96 -18.93 -36.47 -5.40
N MET A 97 -18.66 -37.46 -4.56
CA MET A 97 -17.32 -38.00 -4.32
C MET A 97 -17.14 -39.31 -5.07
N VAL A 98 -15.95 -39.53 -5.61
CA VAL A 98 -15.54 -40.79 -6.25
C VAL A 98 -14.45 -41.44 -5.40
N CYS A 99 -14.52 -42.75 -5.20
CA CYS A 99 -13.50 -43.47 -4.45
C CYS A 99 -12.11 -43.27 -5.09
N PRO A 100 -11.10 -42.81 -4.35
CA PRO A 100 -9.76 -42.58 -4.91
C PRO A 100 -8.99 -43.88 -5.15
N ILE A 101 -9.48 -45.02 -4.65
CA ILE A 101 -8.83 -46.32 -4.84
C ILE A 101 -9.05 -46.74 -6.31
N ALA A 102 -7.96 -46.96 -7.06
CA ALA A 102 -8.01 -47.20 -8.51
C ALA A 102 -8.97 -48.32 -8.97
N GLN A 103 -9.14 -49.37 -8.17
CA GLN A 103 -10.05 -50.48 -8.46
C GLN A 103 -11.47 -50.32 -7.91
N CYS A 104 -11.72 -49.26 -7.13
CA CYS A 104 -13.04 -48.93 -6.61
C CYS A 104 -13.65 -47.81 -7.44
N ARG A 105 -14.81 -48.05 -8.03
CA ARG A 105 -15.57 -47.05 -8.79
C ARG A 105 -16.81 -46.58 -8.03
N PHE A 106 -16.78 -46.71 -6.71
CA PHE A 106 -17.92 -46.32 -5.89
C PHE A 106 -18.04 -44.79 -5.84
N GLU A 107 -19.25 -44.30 -6.06
CA GLU A 107 -19.60 -42.89 -6.04
C GLU A 107 -20.58 -42.65 -4.90
N TRP A 108 -20.34 -41.63 -4.08
CA TRP A 108 -21.21 -41.35 -2.93
C TRP A 108 -21.47 -39.86 -2.76
N CYS A 109 -22.59 -39.57 -2.10
CA CYS A 109 -22.87 -38.24 -1.60
C CYS A 109 -22.10 -38.00 -0.28
N TRP A 110 -21.26 -36.96 -0.24
CA TRP A 110 -20.53 -36.56 0.97
C TRP A 110 -21.45 -36.30 2.17
N LEU A 111 -22.59 -35.64 1.93
CA LEU A 111 -23.54 -35.25 2.96
C LEU A 111 -24.39 -36.42 3.46
N CYS A 112 -25.03 -37.16 2.55
CA CYS A 112 -25.98 -38.22 2.89
C CYS A 112 -25.32 -39.55 3.23
N ARG A 113 -24.04 -39.75 2.86
CA ARG A 113 -23.31 -41.03 3.07
C ARG A 113 -24.00 -42.23 2.41
N VAL A 114 -24.64 -42.00 1.26
CA VAL A 114 -25.29 -43.01 0.42
C VAL A 114 -24.68 -43.00 -0.98
N GLU A 115 -24.95 -44.03 -1.78
CA GLU A 115 -24.58 -44.07 -3.20
C GLU A 115 -25.14 -42.85 -3.94
N TRP A 116 -24.31 -42.25 -4.79
CA TRP A 116 -24.68 -41.04 -5.51
C TRP A 116 -25.91 -41.26 -6.38
N ASN A 117 -26.88 -40.34 -6.30
CA ASN A 117 -28.17 -40.47 -6.97
C ASN A 117 -28.75 -39.11 -7.36
N ARG A 118 -29.85 -39.14 -8.13
CA ARG A 118 -30.49 -37.92 -8.67
C ARG A 118 -31.15 -37.04 -7.62
N GLU A 119 -31.53 -37.61 -6.47
CA GLU A 119 -32.06 -36.83 -5.35
C GLU A 119 -30.94 -35.96 -4.77
N CYS A 120 -29.80 -36.57 -4.43
CA CYS A 120 -28.60 -35.85 -3.98
C CYS A 120 -28.16 -34.77 -4.98
N MET A 121 -28.17 -35.10 -6.29
CA MET A 121 -27.87 -34.17 -7.38
C MET A 121 -28.84 -32.97 -7.43
N GLY A 122 -30.13 -33.18 -7.14
CA GLY A 122 -31.14 -32.13 -7.18
C GLY A 122 -31.17 -31.26 -5.92
N SER A 123 -30.88 -31.84 -4.75
CA SER A 123 -31.04 -31.15 -3.47
C SER A 123 -29.77 -30.51 -2.92
N HIS A 124 -28.60 -31.13 -3.11
CA HIS A 124 -27.34 -30.66 -2.48
C HIS A 124 -26.12 -31.08 -3.30
N TRP A 125 -26.14 -30.82 -4.62
CA TRP A 125 -24.97 -31.11 -5.46
C TRP A 125 -23.72 -30.36 -4.99
N PHE A 126 -23.86 -29.08 -4.68
CA PHE A 126 -22.78 -28.24 -4.18
C PHE A 126 -23.16 -27.64 -2.83
N GLY A 127 -22.20 -27.51 -1.92
CA GLY A 127 -22.40 -26.90 -0.61
C GLY A 127 -21.12 -26.42 0.04
#